data_AF-A0A7C3PHL0-F1
#
_entry.id   AF-A0A7C3PHL0-F1
#
_cell.length_a   1.000
_cell.length_b   1.000
_cell.length_c   1.000
_cell.angle_alpha   90.00
_cell.angle_beta   90.00
_cell.angle_gamma   90.00
#
_symmetry.space_group_name_H-M   'P 1'
#
loop_
_entity.id
_entity.type
_entity.pdbx_description
1 polymer ?
#
loop_
_entity_poly.entity_id
_entity_poly.type
_entity_poly.pdbx_seq_one_letter_code
_entity_poly.pdbx_strand_id
1 'polypeptide(L)'
;MTELSLVSARYRIGDGSGSALISAATSCVQDSNQALYNTLRRFQQSVENSASAIAWMRANPNAPDTKRFQRLLRLSRDLYNELTPLGVVRWDWNNNANVVLGTQPTGEFVSLSQLTIRNILTGLLTWRTALPRQGHDEIAILYLKNGASLWFLRSNQLGGADPSIYPIAPTLAMGAYTLPFTNVPVFSVILTRIFGSFRIPYLVGWLWTWLGMAIFGAIAVGLGIRSGFLYWRPWQAAWHRKLLLALKLLFFPALVEEFVFRVLLIPEPGRTGIAESTWWVMALISLVLFIIYHPINARFFYQRAKLTFFSPDFLTLCTLLGLTCTIIYRVTGSLWTITLIHWVTVLVWLLFLGGLQRLNLEQTTPASRAVS
;
A
#
# COMPACT_ATOMS: atom_id res chain seq x y z
N MET A 1 -23.73 18.53 20.38
CA MET A 1 -23.84 18.68 18.92
C MET A 1 -23.52 17.35 18.27
N THR A 2 -24.26 16.90 17.26
CA THR A 2 -23.91 15.66 16.53
C THR A 2 -22.75 15.93 15.57
N GLU A 3 -22.04 14.88 15.18
CA GLU A 3 -20.91 14.91 14.26
C GLU A 3 -21.33 15.51 12.91
N LEU A 4 -22.52 15.17 12.44
CA LEU A 4 -23.10 15.72 11.22
C LEU A 4 -23.34 17.23 11.33
N SER A 5 -23.87 17.71 12.46
CA SER A 5 -24.09 19.14 12.68
C SER A 5 -22.77 19.92 12.75
N LEU A 6 -21.74 19.35 13.37
CA LEU A 6 -20.41 19.97 13.46
C LEU A 6 -19.77 20.10 12.07
N VAL A 7 -19.75 19.01 11.30
CA VAL A 7 -19.22 18.99 9.92
C VAL A 7 -20.01 19.96 9.03
N SER A 8 -21.34 19.95 9.14
CA SER A 8 -22.20 20.88 8.38
C SER A 8 -21.91 22.34 8.73
N ALA A 9 -21.70 22.64 10.01
CA ALA A 9 -21.32 23.99 10.45
C ALA A 9 -19.96 24.38 9.85
N ARG A 10 -18.93 23.54 10.02
CA ARG A 10 -17.57 23.79 9.51
C ARG A 10 -17.55 24.19 8.03
N TYR A 11 -18.23 23.44 7.16
CA TYR A 11 -18.26 23.78 5.73
C TYR A 11 -19.18 24.94 5.36
N ARG A 12 -20.21 25.21 6.17
CA ARG A 12 -21.12 26.32 5.92
C ARG A 12 -20.50 27.68 6.27
N ILE A 13 -19.66 27.73 7.32
CA ILE A 13 -19.04 28.97 7.79
C ILE A 13 -17.53 29.03 7.55
N GLY A 14 -16.95 28.04 6.87
CA GLY A 14 -15.51 27.96 6.63
C GLY A 14 -14.71 28.00 7.94
N ASP A 15 -15.25 27.37 8.99
CA ASP A 15 -14.69 27.42 10.34
C ASP A 15 -14.49 28.84 10.89
N GLY A 16 -15.19 29.85 10.38
CA GLY A 16 -15.10 31.25 10.81
C GLY A 16 -13.87 32.03 10.31
N SER A 17 -12.97 31.39 9.55
CA SER A 17 -11.76 32.03 9.01
C SER A 17 -11.97 32.73 7.67
N GLY A 18 -13.15 32.56 7.06
CA GLY A 18 -13.44 33.03 5.70
C GLY A 18 -12.66 32.31 4.59
N SER A 19 -11.85 31.29 4.93
CA SER A 19 -11.04 30.53 3.97
C SER A 19 -10.97 29.04 4.35
N ALA A 20 -11.36 28.17 3.42
CA ALA A 20 -11.15 26.72 3.55
C ALA A 20 -9.69 26.38 3.20
N LEU A 21 -8.76 26.65 4.11
CA LEU A 21 -7.35 26.30 3.93
C LEU A 21 -7.16 24.78 4.00
N ILE A 22 -6.82 24.18 2.86
CA ILE A 22 -6.56 22.76 2.74
C ILE A 22 -5.08 22.48 3.07
N SER A 23 -4.83 21.70 4.12
CA SER A 23 -3.53 21.09 4.41
C SER A 23 -3.68 19.56 4.46
N ALA A 24 -2.57 18.83 4.56
CA ALA A 24 -2.61 17.38 4.76
C ALA A 24 -3.36 16.98 6.06
N ALA A 25 -3.47 17.91 7.02
CA ALA A 25 -4.13 17.73 8.30
C ALA A 25 -5.54 18.32 8.36
N THR A 26 -5.77 19.41 7.63
CA THR A 26 -7.03 20.16 7.56
C THR A 26 -7.58 20.03 6.15
N SER A 27 -8.33 18.97 5.90
CA SER A 27 -8.92 18.73 4.58
C SER A 27 -10.29 18.12 4.72
N CYS A 28 -11.09 18.24 3.66
CA CYS A 28 -12.46 17.78 3.76
C CYS A 28 -12.58 16.28 4.06
N VAL A 29 -11.58 15.54 3.59
CA VAL A 29 -11.50 14.08 3.72
C VAL A 29 -11.08 13.71 5.14
N GLN A 30 -10.16 14.46 5.75
CA GLN A 30 -9.77 14.26 7.15
C GLN A 30 -10.92 14.54 8.11
N ASP A 31 -11.65 15.63 7.91
CA ASP A 31 -12.78 16.02 8.76
C ASP A 31 -13.93 15.01 8.65
N SER A 32 -14.22 14.54 7.44
CA SER A 32 -15.24 13.50 7.20
C SER A 32 -14.84 12.17 7.86
N ASN A 33 -13.56 11.80 7.76
CA ASN A 33 -13.02 10.59 8.38
C ASN A 33 -13.04 10.65 9.91
N GLN A 34 -12.71 11.81 10.49
CA GLN A 34 -12.80 12.04 11.92
C GLN A 34 -14.25 11.96 12.43
N ALA A 35 -15.18 12.60 11.73
CA ALA A 35 -16.61 12.55 12.07
C ALA A 35 -17.15 11.11 11.99
N LEU A 36 -16.76 10.36 10.96
CA LEU A 36 -17.11 8.95 10.82
C LEU A 36 -16.52 8.12 11.97
N TYR A 37 -15.25 8.32 12.31
CA TYR A 37 -14.61 7.64 13.44
C TYR A 37 -15.35 7.85 14.76
N ASN A 38 -15.71 9.10 15.08
CA ASN A 38 -16.45 9.43 16.30
C ASN A 38 -17.85 8.79 16.30
N THR A 39 -18.52 8.81 15.16
CA THR A 39 -19.83 8.17 14.98
C THR A 39 -19.73 6.66 15.23
N LEU A 40 -18.69 6.00 14.70
CA LEU A 40 -18.45 4.57 14.91
C LEU A 40 -18.16 4.25 16.38
N ARG A 41 -17.40 5.09 17.07
CA ARG A 41 -17.12 4.93 18.51
C ARG A 41 -18.39 5.05 19.35
N ARG A 42 -19.23 6.06 19.09
CA ARG A 42 -20.52 6.22 19.79
C ARG A 42 -21.47 5.07 19.48
N PHE A 43 -21.47 4.59 18.23
CA PHE A 43 -22.22 3.41 17.85
C PHE A 43 -21.77 2.18 18.66
N GLN A 44 -20.47 1.89 18.72
CA GLN A 44 -19.93 0.79 19.51
C GLN A 44 -20.33 0.88 20.99
N GLN A 45 -20.19 2.06 21.60
CA GLN A 45 -20.63 2.29 22.99
C GLN A 45 -22.13 2.03 23.18
N SER A 46 -22.96 2.48 22.24
CA SER A 46 -24.41 2.23 22.29
C SER A 46 -24.73 0.74 22.21
N VAL A 47 -24.02 -0.02 21.37
CA VAL A 47 -24.16 -1.47 21.29
C VAL A 47 -23.74 -2.15 22.59
N GLU A 48 -22.58 -1.79 23.15
CA GLU A 48 -22.05 -2.35 24.41
C GLU A 48 -23.02 -2.11 25.59
N ASN A 49 -23.66 -0.95 25.62
CA ASN A 49 -24.63 -0.59 26.65
C ASN A 49 -26.03 -1.22 26.45
N SER A 50 -26.27 -1.91 25.33
CA SER A 50 -27.58 -2.49 24.97
C SER A 50 -27.65 -3.99 25.24
N ALA A 51 -27.48 -4.39 26.51
CA ALA A 51 -27.44 -5.80 26.91
C ALA A 51 -28.69 -6.60 26.48
N SER A 52 -29.88 -6.00 26.55
CA SER A 52 -31.14 -6.62 26.13
C SER A 52 -31.20 -6.91 24.63
N ALA A 53 -30.71 -5.98 23.79
CA ALA A 53 -30.63 -6.17 22.35
C ALA A 53 -29.65 -7.29 21.99
N ILE A 54 -28.50 -7.34 22.66
CA ILE A 54 -27.51 -8.43 22.48
C ILE A 54 -28.11 -9.78 22.87
N ALA A 55 -28.78 -9.86 24.02
CA ALA A 55 -29.43 -11.08 24.49
C ALA A 55 -30.50 -11.57 23.50
N TRP A 56 -31.33 -10.66 23.00
CA TRP A 56 -32.36 -10.99 22.01
C TRP A 56 -31.75 -11.51 20.70
N MET A 57 -30.70 -10.87 20.19
CA MET A 57 -30.02 -11.32 18.96
C MET A 57 -29.36 -12.70 19.11
N ARG A 58 -28.81 -13.00 20.29
CA ARG A 58 -28.27 -14.34 20.60
C ARG A 58 -29.37 -15.41 20.61
N ALA A 59 -30.54 -15.07 21.13
CA ALA A 59 -31.71 -15.97 21.12
C ALA A 59 -32.33 -16.11 19.72
N ASN A 60 -32.16 -15.11 18.84
CA ASN A 60 -32.75 -15.07 17.51
C ASN A 60 -31.69 -14.95 16.39
N PRO A 61 -30.78 -15.93 16.24
CA PRO A 61 -29.63 -15.80 15.33
C PRO A 61 -30.03 -15.72 13.85
N ASN A 62 -31.16 -16.33 13.49
CA ASN A 62 -31.65 -16.41 12.12
C ASN A 62 -32.62 -15.28 11.74
N ALA A 63 -33.05 -14.46 12.70
CA ALA A 63 -33.97 -13.37 12.43
C ALA A 63 -33.37 -12.36 11.42
N PRO A 64 -34.17 -11.80 10.49
CA PRO A 64 -33.69 -10.84 9.50
C PRO A 64 -32.96 -9.65 10.13
N ASP A 65 -33.45 -9.12 11.25
CA ASP A 65 -32.84 -7.98 11.92
C ASP A 65 -31.51 -8.32 12.57
N THR A 66 -31.36 -9.51 13.15
CA THR A 66 -30.07 -9.99 13.65
C THR A 66 -29.04 -10.04 12.53
N LYS A 67 -29.41 -10.56 11.35
CA LYS A 67 -28.51 -10.61 10.18
C LYS A 67 -28.14 -9.21 9.66
N ARG A 68 -29.11 -8.29 9.60
CA ARG A 68 -28.87 -6.89 9.20
C ARG A 68 -27.94 -6.18 10.20
N PHE A 69 -28.16 -6.37 11.49
CA PHE A 69 -27.33 -5.77 12.52
C PHE A 69 -25.92 -6.35 12.54
N GLN A 70 -25.75 -7.66 12.38
CA GLN A 70 -24.43 -8.29 12.24
C GLN A 70 -23.64 -7.74 11.05
N ARG A 71 -24.32 -7.45 9.93
CA ARG A 71 -23.72 -6.78 8.77
C ARG A 71 -23.28 -5.36 9.10
N LEU A 72 -24.09 -4.60 9.84
CA LEU A 72 -23.73 -3.26 10.32
C LEU A 72 -22.52 -3.30 11.27
N LEU A 73 -22.45 -4.27 12.19
CA LEU A 73 -21.29 -4.46 13.06
C LEU A 73 -20.01 -4.79 12.28
N ARG A 74 -20.14 -5.62 11.22
CA ARG A 74 -19.01 -5.93 10.33
C ARG A 74 -18.52 -4.68 9.60
N LEU A 75 -19.44 -3.92 8.99
CA LEU A 75 -19.12 -2.65 8.35
C LEU A 75 -18.45 -1.67 9.32
N SER A 76 -18.99 -1.54 10.55
CA SER A 76 -18.42 -0.68 11.59
C SER A 76 -16.98 -1.05 11.92
N ARG A 77 -16.70 -2.35 12.08
CA ARG A 77 -15.35 -2.86 12.33
C ARG A 77 -14.40 -2.61 11.14
N ASP A 78 -14.87 -2.86 9.93
CA ASP A 78 -14.08 -2.67 8.71
C ASP A 78 -13.70 -1.20 8.52
N LEU A 79 -14.66 -0.28 8.69
CA LEU A 79 -14.42 1.17 8.64
C LEU A 79 -13.49 1.63 9.76
N TYR A 80 -13.67 1.11 10.98
CA TYR A 80 -12.80 1.45 12.11
C TYR A 80 -11.34 1.07 11.83
N ASN A 81 -11.09 -0.14 11.31
CA ASN A 81 -9.76 -0.62 10.97
C ASN A 81 -9.10 0.20 9.85
N GLU A 82 -9.89 0.72 8.90
CA GLU A 82 -9.38 1.59 7.84
C GLU A 82 -9.00 2.98 8.37
N LEU A 83 -9.81 3.53 9.27
CA LEU A 83 -9.59 4.84 9.88
C LEU A 83 -8.46 4.83 10.93
N THR A 84 -8.12 3.65 11.46
CA THR A 84 -7.09 3.46 12.49
C THR A 84 -6.02 2.47 12.01
N PRO A 85 -5.22 2.80 10.99
CA PRO A 85 -4.18 1.91 10.52
C PRO A 85 -3.24 1.55 11.69
N LEU A 86 -2.98 0.26 11.87
CA LEU A 86 -2.20 -0.29 13.00
C LEU A 86 -2.83 -0.09 14.39
N GLY A 87 -4.14 0.21 14.46
CA GLY A 87 -4.85 0.50 15.71
C GLY A 87 -4.50 1.87 16.30
N VAL A 88 -3.77 2.71 15.56
CA VAL A 88 -3.39 4.04 16.02
C VAL A 88 -4.41 5.05 15.53
N VAL A 89 -5.07 5.73 16.47
CA VAL A 89 -5.92 6.89 16.19
C VAL A 89 -5.02 8.11 16.09
N ARG A 90 -5.29 8.98 15.11
CA ARG A 90 -4.64 10.29 15.05
C ARG A 90 -4.82 11.03 16.38
N TRP A 91 -3.70 11.45 16.97
CA TRP A 91 -3.71 12.07 18.29
C TRP A 91 -4.50 13.40 18.31
N ASP A 92 -4.50 14.12 17.19
CA ASP A 92 -5.20 15.39 17.04
C ASP A 92 -6.71 15.22 16.82
N TRP A 93 -7.19 14.02 16.44
CA TRP A 93 -8.62 13.79 16.21
C TRP A 93 -9.46 13.94 17.47
N ASN A 94 -8.92 13.63 18.65
CA ASN A 94 -9.67 13.80 19.90
C ASN A 94 -9.88 15.28 20.24
N ASN A 95 -8.87 16.12 19.97
CA ASN A 95 -8.93 17.56 20.26
C ASN A 95 -9.74 18.30 19.19
N ASN A 96 -9.45 18.04 17.91
CA ASN A 96 -10.09 18.73 16.79
C ASN A 96 -11.57 18.34 16.61
N ALA A 97 -12.04 17.25 17.23
CA ALA A 97 -13.42 16.76 17.11
C ALA A 97 -14.44 17.61 17.85
N ASN A 98 -13.99 18.44 18.79
CA ASN A 98 -14.86 19.29 19.60
C ASN A 98 -14.66 20.79 19.32
N VAL A 99 -13.81 21.13 18.34
CA VAL A 99 -13.36 22.51 18.11
C VAL A 99 -13.71 22.96 16.69
N VAL A 100 -14.44 24.08 16.60
CA VAL A 100 -14.59 24.87 15.36
C VAL A 100 -13.57 26.00 15.45
N LEU A 101 -12.64 26.05 14.49
CA LEU A 101 -11.44 26.92 14.48
C LEU A 101 -11.71 28.39 14.84
N GLY A 102 -12.87 28.94 14.46
CA GLY A 102 -13.27 30.33 14.70
C GLY A 102 -14.17 30.58 15.91
N THR A 103 -14.38 29.58 16.78
CA THR A 103 -15.26 29.72 17.96
C THR A 103 -14.53 29.65 19.30
N GLN A 104 -13.25 29.27 19.30
CA GLN A 104 -12.46 29.07 20.51
C GLN A 104 -11.12 29.83 20.42
N PRO A 105 -10.48 30.16 21.57
CA PRO A 105 -9.19 30.85 21.58
C PRO A 105 -8.13 30.10 20.76
N THR A 106 -7.30 30.86 20.03
CA THR A 106 -6.16 30.35 19.27
C THR A 106 -5.24 29.50 20.17
N GLY A 107 -5.23 28.18 19.95
CA GLY A 107 -4.36 27.23 20.68
C GLY A 107 -4.96 25.84 20.89
N GLU A 108 -6.28 25.69 20.88
CA GLU A 108 -6.93 24.38 21.07
C GLU A 108 -7.05 23.55 19.79
N PHE A 109 -7.11 24.20 18.63
CA PHE A 109 -7.09 23.52 17.33
C PHE A 109 -5.65 23.23 16.91
N VAL A 110 -5.35 21.94 16.70
CA VAL A 110 -4.03 21.50 16.25
C VAL A 110 -3.97 21.55 14.73
N SER A 111 -3.23 22.53 14.19
CA SER A 111 -2.86 22.58 12.77
C SER A 111 -1.47 21.98 12.57
N LEU A 112 -1.33 21.02 11.65
CA LEU A 112 -0.02 20.41 11.30
C LEU A 112 0.73 21.20 10.22
N SER A 113 0.58 22.53 10.19
CA SER A 113 1.23 23.39 9.18
C SER A 113 2.75 23.51 9.35
N GLN A 114 3.29 23.14 10.51
CA GLN A 114 4.72 23.17 10.79
C GLN A 114 5.41 21.84 10.43
N LEU A 115 6.60 21.88 9.83
CA LEU A 115 7.42 20.71 9.50
C LEU A 115 8.14 20.14 10.74
N THR A 116 7.38 19.73 11.75
CA THR A 116 7.92 19.02 12.92
C THR A 116 8.00 17.51 12.61
N ILE A 117 8.96 16.78 13.19
CA ILE A 117 9.10 15.31 13.00
C ILE A 117 7.79 14.59 13.29
N ARG A 118 7.05 15.00 14.33
CA ARG A 118 5.72 14.47 14.66
C ARG A 118 4.69 14.69 13.55
N ASN A 119 4.74 15.82 12.86
CA ASN A 119 3.79 16.17 11.80
C ASN A 119 4.09 15.40 10.50
N ILE A 120 5.38 15.17 10.21
CA ILE A 120 5.82 14.29 9.11
C ILE A 120 5.38 12.86 9.38
N LEU A 121 5.63 12.34 10.59
CA LEU A 121 5.18 11.00 10.99
C LEU A 121 3.66 10.88 10.95
N THR A 122 2.93 11.91 11.41
CA THR A 122 1.46 11.93 11.33
C THR A 122 1.01 11.88 9.88
N GLY A 123 1.55 12.72 8.98
CA GLY A 123 1.23 12.67 7.55
C GLY A 123 1.54 11.30 6.89
N LEU A 124 2.64 10.67 7.27
CA LEU A 124 3.02 9.31 6.82
C LEU A 124 2.21 8.18 7.46
N LEU A 125 1.52 8.42 8.56
CA LEU A 125 0.60 7.45 9.17
C LEU A 125 -0.84 7.65 8.67
N THR A 126 -1.16 8.83 8.15
CA THR A 126 -2.53 9.24 7.82
C THR A 126 -2.77 9.43 6.34
N TRP A 127 -1.81 9.08 5.48
CA TRP A 127 -1.96 9.17 4.03
C TRP A 127 -3.23 8.49 3.52
N ARG A 128 -3.62 7.37 4.15
CA ARG A 128 -4.87 6.62 3.84
C ARG A 128 -6.13 7.46 3.99
N THR A 129 -6.14 8.36 4.96
CA THR A 129 -7.27 9.22 5.27
C THR A 129 -7.08 10.66 4.80
N ALA A 130 -5.91 11.00 4.22
CA ALA A 130 -5.55 12.36 3.82
C ALA A 130 -5.72 12.61 2.32
N LEU A 131 -5.48 11.60 1.48
CA LEU A 131 -5.60 11.75 0.02
C LEU A 131 -7.06 11.63 -0.41
N PRO A 132 -7.67 12.66 -1.04
CA PRO A 132 -9.11 12.67 -1.26
C PRO A 132 -9.63 11.49 -2.06
N ARG A 133 -8.97 11.16 -3.18
CA ARG A 133 -9.38 10.05 -4.04
C ARG A 133 -9.24 8.72 -3.32
N GLN A 134 -8.14 8.53 -2.61
CA GLN A 134 -7.86 7.27 -1.95
C GLN A 134 -8.82 7.03 -0.76
N GLY A 135 -9.02 8.05 0.08
CA GLY A 135 -9.96 7.96 1.20
C GLY A 135 -11.39 7.69 0.74
N HIS A 136 -11.82 8.34 -0.35
CA HIS A 136 -13.11 8.06 -0.98
C HIS A 136 -13.20 6.58 -1.44
N ASP A 137 -12.23 6.13 -2.24
CA ASP A 137 -12.30 4.81 -2.87
C ASP A 137 -12.23 3.68 -1.83
N GLU A 138 -11.38 3.78 -0.81
CA GLU A 138 -11.31 2.76 0.26
C GLU A 138 -12.63 2.67 1.04
N ILE A 139 -13.22 3.80 1.44
CA ILE A 139 -14.51 3.81 2.14
C ILE A 139 -15.62 3.23 1.25
N ALA A 140 -15.69 3.66 -0.01
CA ALA A 140 -16.67 3.18 -0.96
C ALA A 140 -16.58 1.67 -1.18
N ILE A 141 -15.36 1.14 -1.29
CA ILE A 141 -15.11 -0.31 -1.40
C ILE A 141 -15.57 -1.06 -0.14
N LEU A 142 -15.35 -0.51 1.05
CA LEU A 142 -15.83 -1.14 2.30
C LEU A 142 -17.35 -1.20 2.39
N TYR A 143 -18.04 -0.14 1.96
CA TYR A 143 -19.50 -0.13 1.83
C TYR A 143 -19.97 -1.20 0.83
N LEU A 144 -19.38 -1.25 -0.37
CA LEU A 144 -19.72 -2.25 -1.39
C LEU A 144 -19.48 -3.69 -0.90
N LYS A 145 -18.33 -3.95 -0.24
CA LYS A 145 -18.00 -5.27 0.33
C LYS A 145 -19.00 -5.71 1.40
N ASN A 146 -19.62 -4.76 2.09
CA ASN A 146 -20.68 -5.00 3.06
C ASN A 146 -22.09 -4.92 2.43
N GLY A 147 -22.21 -4.99 1.10
CA GLY A 147 -23.47 -5.12 0.39
C GLY A 147 -24.27 -3.83 0.23
N ALA A 148 -23.64 -2.67 0.39
CA ALA A 148 -24.24 -1.39 0.03
C ALA A 148 -24.22 -1.17 -1.49
N SER A 149 -24.91 -0.14 -1.95
CA SER A 149 -24.84 0.37 -3.32
C SER A 149 -24.26 1.78 -3.31
N LEU A 150 -23.52 2.14 -4.37
CA LEU A 150 -23.01 3.50 -4.55
C LEU A 150 -23.87 4.24 -5.56
N TRP A 151 -24.25 5.47 -5.20
CA TRP A 151 -24.89 6.41 -6.11
C TRP A 151 -23.88 7.48 -6.48
N PHE A 152 -23.63 7.62 -7.79
CA PHE A 152 -22.71 8.62 -8.29
C PHE A 152 -23.50 9.82 -8.82
N LEU A 153 -23.40 10.94 -8.10
CA LEU A 153 -23.98 12.21 -8.49
C LEU A 153 -22.87 13.13 -8.96
N ARG A 154 -22.95 13.61 -10.20
CA ARG A 154 -22.06 14.65 -10.71
C ARG A 154 -22.59 16.02 -10.33
N SER A 155 -21.70 17.01 -10.20
CA SER A 155 -22.08 18.39 -9.90
C SER A 155 -23.10 18.95 -10.90
N ASN A 156 -23.01 18.53 -12.17
CA ASN A 156 -23.92 18.93 -13.23
C ASN A 156 -25.31 18.26 -13.19
N GLN A 157 -25.57 17.44 -12.16
CA GLN A 157 -26.86 16.78 -11.91
C GLN A 157 -27.53 17.30 -10.63
N LEU A 158 -26.86 18.18 -9.87
CA LEU A 158 -27.40 18.73 -8.63
C LEU A 158 -28.31 19.93 -8.96
N GLY A 159 -29.59 19.84 -8.57
CA GLY A 159 -30.58 20.90 -8.82
C GLY A 159 -31.16 20.91 -10.24
N GLY A 160 -30.78 19.95 -11.09
CA GLY A 160 -31.17 19.85 -12.50
C GLY A 160 -30.01 19.28 -13.33
N ALA A 161 -30.32 18.69 -14.48
CA ALA A 161 -29.28 18.26 -15.42
C ALA A 161 -28.87 19.44 -16.29
N ASP A 162 -27.70 20.04 -16.00
CA ASP A 162 -27.16 21.16 -16.77
C ASP A 162 -25.89 20.72 -17.52
N PRO A 163 -25.94 20.50 -18.84
CA PRO A 163 -24.78 20.06 -19.61
C PRO A 163 -23.69 21.15 -19.74
N SER A 164 -23.98 22.41 -19.41
CA SER A 164 -23.00 23.50 -19.46
C SER A 164 -22.00 23.48 -18.28
N ILE A 165 -22.32 22.76 -17.20
CA ILE A 165 -21.45 22.62 -16.03
C ILE A 165 -20.46 21.48 -16.26
N TYR A 166 -19.19 21.83 -16.44
CA TYR A 166 -18.12 20.84 -16.59
C TYR A 166 -17.48 20.50 -15.23
N PRO A 167 -17.38 19.21 -14.85
CA PRO A 167 -16.69 18.83 -13.64
C PRO A 167 -15.18 19.05 -13.79
N ILE A 168 -14.60 19.89 -12.94
CA ILE A 168 -13.17 20.15 -12.91
C ILE A 168 -12.54 19.25 -11.83
N ALA A 169 -11.37 18.69 -12.11
CA ALA A 169 -10.65 17.92 -11.12
C ALA A 169 -10.31 18.78 -9.89
N PRO A 170 -10.52 18.28 -8.66
CA PRO A 170 -10.45 19.09 -7.44
C PRO A 170 -9.04 19.62 -7.11
N THR A 171 -7.98 19.07 -7.75
CA THR A 171 -6.60 19.54 -7.56
C THR A 171 -5.83 19.47 -8.87
N LEU A 172 -5.18 20.57 -9.26
CA LEU A 172 -4.36 20.63 -10.48
C LEU A 172 -3.26 19.56 -10.48
N ALA A 173 -2.54 19.41 -9.36
CA ALA A 173 -1.46 18.42 -9.26
C ALA A 173 -1.96 16.96 -9.36
N MET A 174 -3.17 16.64 -8.89
CA MET A 174 -3.68 15.27 -8.89
C MET A 174 -4.63 14.96 -10.06
N GLY A 175 -4.99 15.94 -10.88
CA GLY A 175 -5.96 15.75 -11.97
C GLY A 175 -5.66 16.47 -13.29
N ALA A 176 -4.81 17.51 -13.30
CA ALA A 176 -4.53 18.27 -14.53
C ALA A 176 -3.48 17.60 -15.42
N TYR A 177 -2.54 16.85 -14.84
CA TYR A 177 -1.51 16.13 -15.60
C TYR A 177 -1.99 14.72 -15.93
N THR A 178 -2.55 14.56 -17.13
CA THR A 178 -2.91 13.26 -17.68
C THR A 178 -1.82 12.72 -18.59
N LEU A 179 -1.79 11.39 -18.74
CA LEU A 179 -0.97 10.74 -19.78
C LEU A 179 -1.43 11.26 -21.15
N PRO A 180 -0.51 11.64 -22.06
CA PRO A 180 -0.87 12.11 -23.40
C PRO A 180 -1.86 11.15 -24.07
N PHE A 181 -2.88 11.72 -24.73
CA PHE A 181 -3.95 10.98 -25.42
C PHE A 181 -4.87 10.14 -24.50
N THR A 182 -4.82 10.36 -23.19
CA THR A 182 -5.69 9.68 -22.21
C THR A 182 -6.24 10.65 -21.17
N ASN A 183 -7.28 10.21 -20.45
CA ASN A 183 -7.82 10.91 -19.27
C ASN A 183 -7.25 10.36 -17.96
N VAL A 184 -6.10 9.69 -17.99
CA VAL A 184 -5.51 9.03 -16.80
C VAL A 184 -4.64 10.01 -16.02
N PRO A 185 -5.02 10.40 -14.79
CA PRO A 185 -4.24 11.33 -13.98
C PRO A 185 -3.01 10.63 -13.39
N VAL A 186 -1.84 10.86 -13.99
CA VAL A 186 -0.62 10.08 -13.73
C VAL A 186 -0.21 10.14 -12.27
N PHE A 187 -0.20 11.35 -11.70
CA PHE A 187 0.23 11.57 -10.32
C PHE A 187 -0.69 10.87 -9.32
N SER A 188 -2.01 10.96 -9.50
CA SER A 188 -2.98 10.22 -8.68
C SER A 188 -2.77 8.73 -8.76
N VAL A 189 -2.59 8.18 -9.96
CA VAL A 189 -2.40 6.74 -10.16
C VAL A 189 -1.11 6.26 -9.48
N ILE A 190 -0.01 6.99 -9.64
CA ILE A 190 1.27 6.65 -9.01
C ILE A 190 1.14 6.70 -7.50
N LEU A 191 0.58 7.78 -6.94
CA LEU A 191 0.39 7.91 -5.50
C LEU A 191 -0.46 6.76 -4.96
N THR A 192 -1.63 6.50 -5.55
CA THR A 192 -2.49 5.39 -5.12
C THR A 192 -1.77 4.05 -5.15
N ARG A 193 -0.95 3.76 -6.17
CA ARG A 193 -0.16 2.52 -6.23
C ARG A 193 0.87 2.43 -5.12
N ILE A 194 1.70 3.47 -4.99
CA ILE A 194 2.76 3.55 -3.97
C ILE A 194 2.15 3.30 -2.61
N PHE A 195 1.17 4.12 -2.28
CA PHE A 195 0.54 4.14 -0.98
C PHE A 195 -0.22 2.85 -0.70
N GLY A 196 -1.10 2.39 -1.61
CA GLY A 196 -1.82 1.11 -1.47
C GLY A 196 -0.89 -0.08 -1.15
N SER A 197 0.32 -0.10 -1.74
CA SER A 197 1.29 -1.18 -1.54
C SER A 197 1.95 -1.24 -0.16
N PHE A 198 1.96 -0.16 0.63
CA PHE A 198 2.59 -0.13 1.97
C PHE A 198 1.80 -0.86 3.05
N ARG A 199 0.72 -1.54 2.68
CA ARG A 199 -0.12 -2.32 3.58
C ARG A 199 0.68 -3.42 4.28
N ILE A 200 0.48 -3.55 5.60
CA ILE A 200 0.91 -4.73 6.34
C ILE A 200 -0.13 -5.85 6.12
N PRO A 201 0.28 -7.03 5.62
CA PRO A 201 -0.64 -8.15 5.44
C PRO A 201 -1.17 -8.66 6.79
N TYR A 202 -2.40 -9.18 6.77
CA TYR A 202 -2.90 -10.00 7.86
C TYR A 202 -2.11 -11.31 7.99
N LEU A 203 -2.28 -12.04 9.10
CA LEU A 203 -1.60 -13.34 9.34
C LEU A 203 -1.73 -14.31 8.17
N VAL A 204 -2.91 -14.39 7.55
CA VAL A 204 -3.14 -15.24 6.37
C VAL A 204 -2.29 -14.81 5.17
N GLY A 205 -2.06 -13.51 4.98
CA GLY A 205 -1.16 -13.00 3.94
C GLY A 205 0.29 -13.43 4.16
N TRP A 206 0.73 -13.48 5.42
CA TRP A 206 2.05 -14.02 5.76
C TRP A 206 2.13 -15.53 5.50
N LEU A 207 1.07 -16.30 5.78
CA LEU A 207 1.02 -17.72 5.43
C LEU A 207 1.22 -17.94 3.93
N TRP A 208 0.53 -17.18 3.08
CA TRP A 208 0.72 -17.24 1.63
C TRP A 208 2.15 -16.87 1.22
N THR A 209 2.75 -15.89 1.89
CA THR A 209 4.14 -15.46 1.64
C THR A 209 5.12 -16.60 1.91
N TRP A 210 5.02 -17.25 3.07
CA TRP A 210 5.89 -18.38 3.43
C TRP A 210 5.67 -19.59 2.52
N LEU A 211 4.41 -19.92 2.21
CA LEU A 211 4.08 -21.00 1.29
C LEU A 211 4.63 -20.75 -0.12
N GLY A 212 4.44 -19.55 -0.65
CA GLY A 212 4.97 -19.15 -1.95
C GLY A 212 6.49 -19.25 -1.99
N MET A 213 7.17 -18.79 -0.94
CA MET A 213 8.63 -18.89 -0.83
C MET A 213 9.11 -20.35 -0.74
N ALA A 214 8.40 -21.22 -0.01
CA ALA A 214 8.74 -22.63 0.09
C ALA A 214 8.59 -23.37 -1.26
N ILE A 215 7.47 -23.14 -1.96
CA ILE A 215 7.21 -23.71 -3.29
C ILE A 215 8.27 -23.22 -4.29
N PHE A 216 8.50 -21.91 -4.34
CA PHE A 216 9.53 -21.32 -5.18
C PHE A 216 10.90 -21.93 -4.86
N GLY A 217 11.28 -21.98 -3.57
CA GLY A 217 12.57 -22.51 -3.14
C GLY A 217 12.77 -23.96 -3.56
N ALA A 218 11.77 -24.83 -3.39
CA ALA A 218 11.84 -26.22 -3.81
C ALA A 218 12.08 -26.37 -5.32
N ILE A 219 11.35 -25.62 -6.15
CA ILE A 219 11.51 -25.63 -7.61
C ILE A 219 12.85 -25.04 -8.02
N ALA A 220 13.20 -23.86 -7.49
CA ALA A 220 14.40 -23.12 -7.85
C ALA A 220 15.68 -23.88 -7.47
N VAL A 221 15.73 -24.48 -6.28
CA VAL A 221 16.85 -25.32 -5.85
C VAL A 221 16.95 -26.57 -6.73
N GLY A 222 15.84 -27.25 -7.00
CA GLY A 222 15.83 -28.44 -7.85
C GLY A 222 16.34 -28.16 -9.28
N LEU A 223 15.81 -27.11 -9.93
CA LEU A 223 16.24 -26.70 -11.27
C LEU A 223 17.68 -26.21 -11.27
N GLY A 224 18.05 -25.35 -10.31
CA GLY A 224 19.37 -24.73 -10.27
C GLY A 224 20.49 -25.71 -9.96
N ILE A 225 20.26 -26.73 -9.12
CA ILE A 225 21.24 -27.81 -8.90
C ILE A 225 21.35 -28.68 -10.16
N ARG A 226 20.22 -29.02 -10.80
CA ARG A 226 20.20 -29.85 -12.01
C ARG A 226 20.95 -29.22 -13.18
N SER A 227 20.87 -27.89 -13.36
CA SER A 227 21.64 -27.18 -14.38
C SER A 227 23.08 -26.84 -13.95
N GLY A 228 23.45 -27.12 -12.70
CA GLY A 228 24.73 -26.69 -12.12
C GLY A 228 24.83 -25.18 -11.87
N PHE A 229 23.74 -24.43 -12.05
CA PHE A 229 23.70 -23.00 -11.77
C PHE A 229 23.88 -22.72 -10.26
N LEU A 230 23.19 -23.49 -9.41
CA LEU A 230 23.26 -23.44 -7.95
C LEU A 230 24.10 -24.60 -7.43
N TYR A 231 24.99 -24.30 -6.48
CA TYR A 231 25.79 -25.32 -5.80
C TYR A 231 26.16 -24.82 -4.41
N TRP A 232 26.27 -25.75 -3.44
CA TRP A 232 26.58 -25.39 -2.06
C TRP A 232 28.00 -24.84 -1.93
N ARG A 233 28.10 -23.56 -1.59
CA ARG A 233 29.37 -22.88 -1.29
C ARG A 233 29.12 -21.70 -0.34
N PRO A 234 29.03 -21.97 0.98
CA PRO A 234 28.85 -20.92 1.97
C PRO A 234 29.96 -19.88 1.93
N TRP A 235 29.59 -18.61 1.92
CA TRP A 235 30.56 -17.52 1.90
C TRP A 235 31.30 -17.43 3.23
N GLN A 236 32.62 -17.59 3.16
CA GLN A 236 33.54 -17.49 4.29
C GLN A 236 33.93 -16.02 4.49
N ALA A 237 33.07 -15.27 5.18
CA ALA A 237 33.32 -13.88 5.55
C ALA A 237 32.83 -13.61 6.98
N ALA A 238 33.41 -12.59 7.60
CA ALA A 238 32.99 -12.12 8.91
C ALA A 238 31.50 -11.68 8.91
N TRP A 239 30.82 -11.84 10.05
CA TRP A 239 29.39 -11.60 10.19
C TRP A 239 28.96 -10.19 9.78
N HIS A 240 29.77 -9.16 10.06
CA HIS A 240 29.47 -7.78 9.70
C HIS A 240 29.42 -7.56 8.18
N ARG A 241 30.25 -8.28 7.40
CA ARG A 241 30.22 -8.22 5.93
C ARG A 241 28.95 -8.89 5.39
N LYS A 242 28.53 -10.00 6.00
CA LYS A 242 27.27 -10.68 5.68
C LYS A 242 26.06 -9.78 5.98
N LEU A 243 26.08 -9.10 7.13
CA LEU A 243 25.03 -8.15 7.51
C LEU A 243 24.99 -6.95 6.55
N LEU A 244 26.14 -6.36 6.21
CA LEU A 244 26.20 -5.26 5.26
C LEU A 244 25.69 -5.67 3.87
N LEU A 245 26.05 -6.88 3.40
CA LEU A 245 25.52 -7.43 2.16
C LEU A 245 24.00 -7.60 2.25
N ALA A 246 23.49 -8.17 3.33
CA ALA A 246 22.06 -8.36 3.54
C ALA A 246 21.29 -7.02 3.49
N LEU A 247 21.79 -5.98 4.17
CA LEU A 247 21.19 -4.65 4.12
C LEU A 247 21.22 -4.03 2.72
N LYS A 248 22.34 -4.16 2.00
CA LYS A 248 22.44 -3.67 0.61
C LYS A 248 21.39 -4.35 -0.28
N LEU A 249 21.31 -5.68 -0.22
CA LEU A 249 20.38 -6.47 -1.03
C LEU A 249 18.91 -6.20 -0.71
N LEU A 250 18.61 -5.80 0.53
CA LEU A 250 17.25 -5.40 0.92
C LEU A 250 16.81 -4.17 0.15
N PHE A 251 17.65 -3.12 0.09
CA PHE A 251 17.31 -1.91 -0.65
C PHE A 251 17.47 -2.10 -2.16
N PHE A 252 18.58 -2.68 -2.60
CA PHE A 252 18.86 -2.95 -4.00
C PHE A 252 19.55 -4.33 -4.15
N PRO A 253 18.92 -5.31 -4.81
CA PRO A 253 17.78 -5.14 -5.73
C PRO A 253 16.38 -5.18 -5.09
N ALA A 254 16.19 -5.85 -3.94
CA ALA A 254 14.88 -6.39 -3.57
C ALA A 254 13.76 -5.34 -3.43
N LEU A 255 13.97 -4.25 -2.67
CA LEU A 255 12.95 -3.23 -2.50
C LEU A 255 12.71 -2.43 -3.79
N VAL A 256 13.78 -1.95 -4.42
CA VAL A 256 13.69 -1.08 -5.59
C VAL A 256 13.08 -1.81 -6.78
N GLU A 257 13.51 -3.04 -7.08
CA GLU A 257 12.97 -3.78 -8.21
C GLU A 257 11.50 -4.14 -8.00
N GLU A 258 11.12 -4.64 -6.81
CA GLU A 258 9.72 -4.94 -6.55
C GLU A 258 8.85 -3.68 -6.52
N PHE A 259 9.37 -2.56 -6.02
CA PHE A 259 8.68 -1.28 -6.09
C PHE A 259 8.44 -0.85 -7.55
N VAL A 260 9.44 -0.91 -8.41
CA VAL A 260 9.27 -0.53 -9.82
C VAL A 260 8.34 -1.49 -10.53
N PHE A 261 8.64 -2.79 -10.52
CA PHE A 261 7.94 -3.75 -11.36
C PHE A 261 6.56 -4.12 -10.80
N ARG A 262 6.39 -4.27 -9.48
CA ARG A 262 5.11 -4.76 -8.91
C ARG A 262 4.25 -3.65 -8.35
N VAL A 263 4.84 -2.55 -7.87
CA VAL A 263 4.04 -1.43 -7.34
C VAL A 263 3.76 -0.39 -8.42
N LEU A 264 4.79 0.14 -9.09
CA LEU A 264 4.59 1.22 -10.05
C LEU A 264 3.92 0.74 -11.34
N LEU A 265 4.23 -0.46 -11.83
CA LEU A 265 3.66 -0.96 -13.09
C LEU A 265 2.33 -1.70 -12.91
N ILE A 266 2.12 -2.39 -11.80
CA ILE A 266 0.91 -3.21 -11.57
C ILE A 266 0.00 -2.50 -10.54
N PRO A 267 -1.28 -2.27 -10.85
CA PRO A 267 -2.21 -1.64 -9.92
C PRO A 267 -2.49 -2.53 -8.70
N GLU A 268 -2.90 -1.90 -7.60
CA GLU A 268 -3.30 -2.65 -6.40
C GLU A 268 -4.44 -3.64 -6.72
N PRO A 269 -4.29 -4.92 -6.35
CA PRO A 269 -5.31 -5.94 -6.58
C PRO A 269 -6.65 -5.65 -5.90
N GLY A 270 -7.75 -5.81 -6.65
CA GLY A 270 -9.11 -5.82 -6.09
C GLY A 270 -9.62 -4.48 -5.53
N ARG A 271 -8.93 -3.36 -5.80
CA ARG A 271 -9.31 -2.03 -5.29
C ARG A 271 -9.29 -0.90 -6.32
N THR A 272 -8.70 -1.11 -7.48
CA THR A 272 -8.54 -0.04 -8.48
C THR A 272 -9.70 0.07 -9.47
N GLY A 273 -10.73 -0.78 -9.34
CA GLY A 273 -11.84 -0.83 -10.30
C GLY A 273 -11.44 -1.28 -11.71
N ILE A 274 -10.19 -1.73 -11.87
CA ILE A 274 -9.64 -2.24 -13.13
C ILE A 274 -10.14 -3.66 -13.34
N ALA A 275 -10.52 -3.99 -14.58
CA ALA A 275 -10.94 -5.33 -14.95
C ALA A 275 -9.82 -6.35 -14.66
N GLU A 276 -10.20 -7.54 -14.20
CA GLU A 276 -9.24 -8.61 -13.87
C GLU A 276 -8.35 -8.99 -15.06
N SER A 277 -8.90 -9.01 -16.27
CA SER A 277 -8.14 -9.26 -17.50
C SER A 277 -7.04 -8.21 -17.72
N THR A 278 -7.39 -6.93 -17.55
CA THR A 278 -6.43 -5.82 -17.65
C THR A 278 -5.33 -5.94 -16.59
N TRP A 279 -5.69 -6.33 -15.35
CA TRP A 279 -4.71 -6.56 -14.30
C TRP A 279 -3.67 -7.61 -14.71
N TRP A 280 -4.12 -8.76 -15.22
CA TRP A 280 -3.23 -9.85 -15.65
C TRP A 280 -2.37 -9.48 -16.86
N VAL A 281 -2.89 -8.71 -17.81
CA VAL A 281 -2.09 -8.19 -18.94
C VAL A 281 -0.97 -7.28 -18.43
N MET A 282 -1.26 -6.37 -17.50
CA MET A 282 -0.25 -5.49 -16.91
C MET A 282 0.78 -6.28 -16.09
N ALA A 283 0.34 -7.31 -15.37
CA ALA A 283 1.22 -8.20 -14.62
C ALA A 283 2.17 -8.99 -15.54
N LEU A 284 1.67 -9.48 -16.68
CA LEU A 284 2.49 -10.15 -17.69
C LEU A 284 3.51 -9.20 -18.31
N ILE A 285 3.10 -7.99 -18.71
CA ILE A 285 4.00 -6.96 -19.27
C ILE A 285 5.09 -6.63 -18.25
N SER A 286 4.72 -6.41 -16.98
CA SER A 286 5.69 -6.15 -15.91
C SER A 286 6.68 -7.29 -15.72
N LEU A 287 6.21 -8.55 -15.74
CA LEU A 287 7.09 -9.72 -15.63
C LEU A 287 8.09 -9.79 -16.80
N VAL A 288 7.63 -9.56 -18.02
CA VAL A 288 8.51 -9.53 -19.21
C VAL A 288 9.56 -8.41 -19.10
N LEU A 289 9.14 -7.21 -18.68
CA LEU A 289 10.06 -6.09 -18.45
C LEU A 289 11.08 -6.40 -17.36
N PHE A 290 10.66 -7.05 -16.28
CA PHE A 290 11.55 -7.50 -15.20
C PHE A 290 12.60 -8.50 -15.71
N ILE A 291 12.22 -9.45 -16.56
CA ILE A 291 13.16 -10.42 -17.14
C ILE A 291 14.16 -9.70 -18.08
N ILE A 292 13.66 -8.86 -18.99
CA ILE A 292 14.48 -8.12 -19.98
C ILE A 292 15.42 -7.11 -19.28
N TYR A 293 14.98 -6.54 -18.16
CA TYR A 293 15.78 -5.62 -17.36
C TYR A 293 17.12 -6.23 -16.96
N HIS A 294 17.22 -7.54 -16.69
CA HIS A 294 18.46 -8.14 -16.22
C HIS A 294 19.58 -8.11 -17.29
N PRO A 295 19.39 -8.62 -18.53
CA PRO A 295 20.35 -8.46 -19.62
C PRO A 295 20.71 -7.00 -19.90
N ILE A 296 19.73 -6.08 -19.89
CA ILE A 296 19.96 -4.64 -20.11
C ILE A 296 20.84 -4.08 -18.98
N ASN A 297 20.50 -4.39 -17.73
CA ASN A 297 21.24 -3.95 -16.55
C ASN A 297 22.69 -4.43 -16.62
N ALA A 298 22.91 -5.70 -16.95
CA ALA A 298 24.26 -6.23 -17.13
C ALA A 298 24.99 -5.62 -18.33
N ARG A 299 24.28 -5.27 -19.41
CA ARG A 299 24.92 -4.63 -20.57
C ARG A 299 25.47 -3.25 -20.24
N PHE A 300 24.69 -2.43 -19.54
CA PHE A 300 24.98 -1.00 -19.37
C PHE A 300 25.54 -0.63 -17.99
N PHE A 301 25.00 -1.19 -16.91
CA PHE A 301 25.30 -0.72 -15.55
C PHE A 301 26.12 -1.73 -14.73
N TYR A 302 25.87 -3.03 -14.89
CA TYR A 302 26.50 -4.08 -14.09
C TYR A 302 27.22 -5.14 -14.94
N GLN A 303 28.24 -4.68 -15.68
CA GLN A 303 28.95 -5.47 -16.68
C GLN A 303 29.62 -6.74 -16.13
N ARG A 304 29.94 -6.77 -14.85
CA ARG A 304 30.53 -7.95 -14.18
C ARG A 304 29.57 -9.14 -14.14
N ALA A 305 28.26 -8.89 -14.17
CA ALA A 305 27.23 -9.92 -14.15
C ALA A 305 26.79 -10.40 -15.54
N LYS A 306 27.41 -9.95 -16.64
CA LYS A 306 26.99 -10.29 -18.02
C LYS A 306 26.80 -11.79 -18.23
N LEU A 307 27.76 -12.61 -17.83
CA LEU A 307 27.67 -14.07 -18.01
C LEU A 307 26.47 -14.66 -17.28
N THR A 308 26.15 -14.14 -16.10
CA THR A 308 25.05 -14.64 -15.27
C THR A 308 23.71 -14.11 -15.76
N PHE A 309 23.59 -12.81 -16.01
CA PHE A 309 22.31 -12.18 -16.35
C PHE A 309 21.85 -12.45 -17.79
N PHE A 310 22.74 -12.95 -18.66
CA PHE A 310 22.36 -13.49 -19.98
C PHE A 310 22.16 -15.02 -19.96
N SER A 311 22.47 -15.71 -18.87
CA SER A 311 22.33 -17.17 -18.81
C SER A 311 20.85 -17.59 -18.78
N PRO A 312 20.45 -18.59 -19.59
CA PRO A 312 19.07 -19.09 -19.57
C PRO A 312 18.63 -19.62 -18.20
N ASP A 313 19.56 -20.23 -17.45
CA ASP A 313 19.28 -20.74 -16.10
C ASP A 313 18.93 -19.61 -15.14
N PHE A 314 19.73 -18.54 -15.12
CA PHE A 314 19.43 -17.36 -14.31
C PHE A 314 18.10 -16.72 -14.71
N LEU A 315 17.84 -16.55 -16.01
CA LEU A 315 16.60 -15.95 -16.50
C LEU A 315 15.39 -16.81 -16.16
N THR A 316 15.53 -18.13 -16.16
CA THR A 316 14.47 -19.06 -15.73
C THR A 316 14.18 -18.90 -14.24
N LEU A 317 15.21 -18.90 -13.38
CA LEU A 317 15.05 -18.69 -11.94
C LEU A 317 14.50 -17.30 -11.61
N CYS A 318 14.96 -16.27 -12.34
CA CYS A 318 14.47 -14.91 -12.25
C CYS A 318 12.99 -14.83 -12.66
N THR A 319 12.59 -15.51 -13.74
CA THR A 319 11.19 -15.62 -14.16
C THR A 319 10.33 -16.26 -13.08
N LEU A 320 10.80 -17.36 -12.47
CA LEU A 320 10.08 -18.03 -11.38
C LEU A 320 9.94 -17.15 -10.14
N LEU A 321 11.01 -16.43 -9.76
CA LEU A 321 10.96 -15.47 -8.66
C LEU A 321 9.97 -14.35 -8.95
N GLY A 322 10.06 -13.75 -10.14
CA GLY A 322 9.18 -12.68 -10.58
C GLY A 322 7.72 -13.10 -10.64
N LEU A 323 7.44 -14.33 -11.10
CA LEU A 323 6.09 -14.91 -11.10
C LEU A 323 5.57 -15.13 -9.67
N THR A 324 6.41 -15.67 -8.79
CA THR A 324 6.06 -15.89 -7.37
C THR A 324 5.73 -14.56 -6.69
N CYS A 325 6.59 -13.54 -6.85
CA CYS A 325 6.34 -12.20 -6.34
C CYS A 325 5.03 -11.62 -6.90
N THR A 326 4.77 -11.75 -8.21
CA THR A 326 3.52 -11.27 -8.82
C THR A 326 2.28 -11.97 -8.25
N ILE A 327 2.31 -13.29 -8.04
CA ILE A 327 1.18 -14.05 -7.45
C ILE A 327 0.97 -13.63 -5.99
N ILE A 328 2.04 -13.54 -5.20
CA ILE A 328 1.94 -13.12 -3.80
C ILE A 328 1.46 -11.67 -3.70
N TYR A 329 1.91 -10.78 -4.61
CA TYR A 329 1.39 -9.43 -4.69
C TYR A 329 -0.11 -9.42 -5.01
N ARG A 330 -0.58 -10.27 -5.94
CA ARG A 330 -2.01 -10.39 -6.28
C ARG A 330 -2.89 -10.73 -5.07
N VAL A 331 -2.37 -11.55 -4.15
CA VAL A 331 -3.08 -12.01 -2.95
C VAL A 331 -2.98 -11.01 -1.80
N THR A 332 -1.82 -10.40 -1.60
CA THR A 332 -1.52 -9.58 -0.41
C THR A 332 -1.66 -8.09 -0.64
N GLY A 333 -1.43 -7.62 -1.88
CA GLY A 333 -1.28 -6.21 -2.22
C GLY A 333 -0.13 -5.51 -1.50
N SER A 334 0.83 -6.25 -0.94
CA SER A 334 1.86 -5.70 -0.05
C SER A 334 3.24 -5.70 -0.70
N LEU A 335 3.92 -4.55 -0.68
CA LEU A 335 5.32 -4.41 -1.06
C LEU A 335 6.23 -5.23 -0.12
N TRP A 336 5.92 -5.24 1.18
CA TRP A 336 6.76 -5.87 2.19
C TRP A 336 6.93 -7.37 1.98
N THR A 337 5.85 -8.07 1.58
CA THR A 337 5.89 -9.52 1.37
C THR A 337 6.71 -9.91 0.16
N ILE A 338 6.56 -9.18 -0.95
CA ILE A 338 7.31 -9.48 -2.17
C ILE A 338 8.77 -9.07 -2.05
N THR A 339 9.06 -7.95 -1.37
CA THR A 339 10.45 -7.56 -1.04
C THR A 339 11.10 -8.60 -0.13
N LEU A 340 10.39 -9.16 0.86
CA LEU A 340 10.91 -10.23 1.70
C LEU A 340 11.28 -11.47 0.89
N ILE A 341 10.38 -11.95 0.02
CA ILE A 341 10.61 -13.12 -0.83
C ILE A 341 11.83 -12.90 -1.73
N HIS A 342 11.88 -11.77 -2.43
CA HIS A 342 13.01 -11.43 -3.30
C HIS A 342 14.30 -11.35 -2.48
N TRP A 343 14.30 -10.60 -1.39
CA TRP A 343 15.46 -10.38 -0.55
C TRP A 343 16.04 -11.68 -0.01
N VAL A 344 15.21 -12.53 0.60
CA VAL A 344 15.66 -13.83 1.13
C VAL A 344 16.20 -14.71 0.02
N THR A 345 15.55 -14.74 -1.15
CA THR A 345 16.00 -15.51 -2.30
C THR A 345 17.41 -15.11 -2.75
N VAL A 346 17.64 -13.82 -2.98
CA VAL A 346 18.94 -13.32 -3.43
C VAL A 346 19.99 -13.46 -2.34
N LEU A 347 19.62 -13.25 -1.07
CA LEU A 347 20.50 -13.43 0.07
C LEU A 347 20.99 -14.87 0.19
N VAL A 348 20.07 -15.84 0.12
CA VAL A 348 20.41 -17.28 0.20
C VAL A 348 21.28 -17.68 -1.00
N TRP A 349 20.96 -17.21 -2.19
CA TRP A 349 21.75 -17.49 -3.39
C TRP A 349 23.19 -16.98 -3.27
N LEU A 350 23.37 -15.72 -2.87
CA LEU A 350 24.70 -15.13 -2.74
C LEU A 350 25.49 -15.70 -1.57
N LEU A 351 24.86 -15.93 -0.42
CA LEU A 351 25.56 -16.41 0.77
C LEU A 351 25.88 -17.90 0.77
N PHE A 352 25.06 -18.73 0.11
CA PHE A 352 25.16 -20.18 0.25
C PHE A 352 25.21 -20.95 -1.06
N LEU A 353 24.63 -20.44 -2.15
CA LEU A 353 24.41 -21.22 -3.38
C LEU A 353 25.24 -20.74 -4.57
N GLY A 354 26.46 -20.27 -4.32
CA GLY A 354 27.43 -19.96 -5.37
C GLY A 354 27.21 -18.64 -6.12
N GLY A 355 26.30 -17.78 -5.65
CA GLY A 355 25.95 -16.55 -6.35
C GLY A 355 27.07 -15.51 -6.40
N LEU A 356 27.88 -15.39 -5.35
CA LEU A 356 28.99 -14.43 -5.33
C LEU A 356 30.05 -14.73 -6.39
N GLN A 357 30.30 -16.01 -6.67
CA GLN A 357 31.20 -16.46 -7.73
C GLN A 357 30.61 -16.18 -9.10
N ARG A 358 29.31 -16.47 -9.28
CA ARG A 358 28.58 -16.16 -10.52
C ARG A 358 28.58 -14.66 -10.85
N LEU A 359 28.64 -13.78 -9.84
CA LEU A 359 28.73 -12.33 -10.03
C LEU A 359 30.17 -11.78 -10.02
N ASN A 360 31.20 -12.63 -9.92
CA ASN A 360 32.60 -12.23 -9.79
C ASN A 360 32.85 -11.22 -8.64
N LEU A 361 32.16 -11.42 -7.51
CA LEU A 361 32.24 -10.51 -6.36
C LEU A 361 33.32 -10.90 -5.33
N GLU A 362 33.78 -12.16 -5.31
CA GLU A 362 34.81 -12.62 -4.36
C GLU A 362 36.22 -12.04 -4.62
N GLN A 363 36.50 -11.60 -5.86
CA GLN A 363 37.85 -11.19 -6.27
C GLN A 363 38.25 -9.74 -5.88
N THR A 364 37.38 -8.97 -5.22
CA THR A 364 37.60 -7.52 -5.01
C THR A 364 38.26 -7.12 -3.69
N THR A 365 38.81 -8.05 -2.91
CA THR A 365 39.72 -7.66 -1.82
C THR A 365 41.11 -7.46 -2.43
N PRO A 366 41.74 -6.26 -2.38
CA PRO A 366 43.11 -6.13 -2.85
C PRO A 366 43.97 -7.04 -1.97
N ALA A 367 44.54 -8.09 -2.57
CA ALA A 367 45.70 -8.73 -2.00
C ALA A 367 46.75 -7.62 -1.83
N SER A 368 47.20 -7.46 -0.59
CA SER A 368 48.31 -6.61 -0.20
C SER A 368 49.36 -6.54 -1.29
N ARG A 369 49.74 -5.33 -1.70
CA ARG A 369 51.08 -5.10 -2.25
C ARG A 369 52.05 -5.71 -1.25
N ALA A 370 52.62 -6.85 -1.58
CA ALA A 370 53.78 -7.38 -0.90
C ALA A 370 54.90 -6.37 -1.15
N VAL A 371 55.19 -5.57 -0.13
CA VAL A 371 56.48 -4.94 0.03
C VAL A 371 57.37 -6.00 0.68
N SER A 372 58.14 -6.69 -0.15
CA SER A 372 59.48 -7.21 0.14
C SER A 372 60.00 -7.91 -1.11
#